data_AF-A0A401MJ63-F1
#
_entry.id   AF-A0A401MJ63-F1
#
_cell.length_a   1.000
_cell.length_b   1.000
_cell.length_c   1.000
_cell.angle_alpha   90.00
_cell.angle_beta   90.00
_cell.angle_gamma   90.00
#
_symmetry.space_group_name_H-M   'P 1'
#
loop_
_entity.id
_entity.type
_entity.pdbx_description
1 polymer ?
#
loop_
_entity_poly.entity_id
_entity_poly.type
_entity_poly.pdbx_seq_one_letter_code
_entity_poly.pdbx_strand_id
1 'polypeptide(L)'
;MEPAQDVITDVLTPAEEAEVHAAADPDLKVDMYYNGEKIDPAGDWEGAQICAEVDEDGTMECFDDDTEANSRLASVAPTKEARQGAAAALTGQARQATGSASPLASDDCRNGWVCLWQDSNYRGRRLQWPTYDTSKTRHLDIYSPSFRDKASSAAVMRSQRGVTLYDFRSGLPDPRLILASGYTLWSNFSNYDYTYGGSWNDKADAILF
;
A
#
# COMPACT_ATOMS: atom_id res chain seq x y z
N MET A 1 23.55 3.56 4.21
CA MET A 1 22.99 3.91 5.52
C MET A 1 21.87 4.89 5.22
N GLU A 2 20.65 4.39 5.05
CA GLU A 2 19.48 5.25 4.87
C GLU A 2 19.36 6.15 6.10
N PRO A 3 19.04 7.45 5.95
CA PRO A 3 18.80 8.30 7.10
C PRO A 3 17.69 7.68 7.94
N ALA A 4 17.84 7.71 9.27
CA ALA A 4 16.79 7.32 10.19
C ALA A 4 15.58 8.24 9.95
N GLN A 5 14.65 7.79 9.12
CA GLN A 5 13.36 8.44 8.98
C GLN A 5 12.61 8.14 10.28
N ASP A 6 12.16 9.19 10.97
CA ASP A 6 11.48 9.03 12.26
C ASP A 6 10.22 8.18 12.06
N VAL A 7 10.32 6.93 12.49
CA VAL A 7 9.21 5.99 12.51
C VAL A 7 8.51 6.15 13.83
N ILE A 8 7.22 6.43 13.78
CA ILE A 8 6.39 6.43 14.99
C ILE A 8 5.72 5.06 15.07
N THR A 9 6.12 4.29 16.08
CA THR A 9 5.42 3.09 16.54
C THR A 9 4.90 3.36 17.95
N ASP A 10 3.58 3.33 18.11
CA ASP A 10 2.89 3.51 19.38
C ASP A 10 1.57 2.72 19.37
N VAL A 11 0.68 3.01 20.32
CA VAL A 11 -0.67 2.44 20.39
C VAL A 11 -1.72 3.54 20.31
N LEU A 12 -2.85 3.20 19.72
CA LEU A 12 -4.02 4.06 19.67
C LEU A 12 -4.62 4.25 21.06
N THR A 13 -5.16 5.44 21.29
CA THR A 13 -6.08 5.68 22.40
C THR A 13 -7.46 5.07 22.10
N PRO A 14 -8.30 4.80 23.12
CA PRO A 14 -9.63 4.22 22.88
C PRO A 14 -10.54 5.02 21.93
N ALA A 15 -10.34 6.35 21.88
CA ALA A 15 -11.08 7.21 20.95
C ALA A 15 -10.58 7.05 19.50
N GLU A 16 -9.27 6.98 19.30
CA GLU A 16 -8.68 6.72 17.97
C GLU A 16 -9.02 5.31 17.48
N GLU A 17 -9.02 4.31 18.38
CA GLU A 17 -9.47 2.96 18.05
C GLU A 17 -10.92 2.97 17.56
N ALA A 18 -11.83 3.59 18.31
CA ALA A 18 -13.23 3.66 17.92
C ALA A 18 -13.43 4.36 16.56
N GLU A 19 -12.65 5.41 16.27
CA GLU A 19 -12.69 6.11 14.97
C GLU A 19 -12.17 5.22 13.84
N VAL A 20 -11.02 4.57 14.02
CA VAL A 20 -10.41 3.72 13.01
C VAL A 20 -11.28 2.50 12.73
N HIS A 21 -11.79 1.81 13.77
CA HIS A 21 -12.70 0.67 13.61
C HIS A 21 -14.05 1.05 12.99
N ALA A 22 -14.51 2.30 13.13
CA ALA A 22 -15.72 2.77 12.46
C ALA A 22 -15.46 3.18 11.00
N ALA A 23 -14.28 3.72 10.70
CA ALA A 23 -13.88 4.12 9.35
C ALA A 23 -13.46 2.93 8.49
N ALA A 24 -12.92 1.91 9.14
CA ALA A 24 -12.58 0.63 8.56
C ALA A 24 -13.86 -0.22 8.64
N ASP A 25 -14.75 -0.06 7.64
CA ASP A 25 -15.98 -0.86 7.57
C ASP A 25 -15.60 -2.30 7.20
N PRO A 26 -15.74 -3.28 8.13
CA PRO A 26 -15.38 -4.67 7.86
C PRO A 26 -16.33 -5.34 6.86
N ASP A 27 -17.49 -4.72 6.58
CA ASP A 27 -18.45 -5.19 5.57
C ASP A 27 -18.24 -4.50 4.20
N LEU A 28 -17.23 -3.63 4.07
CA LEU A 28 -16.88 -3.00 2.79
C LEU A 28 -16.40 -4.07 1.81
N LYS A 29 -17.28 -4.41 0.87
CA LYS A 29 -16.93 -5.29 -0.25
C LYS A 29 -16.15 -4.49 -1.27
N VAL A 30 -14.87 -4.83 -1.41
CA VAL A 30 -14.06 -4.37 -2.52
C VAL A 30 -14.38 -5.22 -3.74
N ASP A 31 -14.83 -4.57 -4.80
CA ASP A 31 -14.92 -5.19 -6.11
C ASP A 31 -13.52 -5.28 -6.72
N MET A 32 -13.13 -6.48 -7.16
CA MET A 32 -11.79 -6.75 -7.66
C MET A 32 -11.87 -7.47 -8.99
N TYR A 33 -11.10 -7.02 -9.97
CA TYR A 33 -11.16 -7.53 -11.33
C TYR A 33 -9.79 -7.95 -11.84
N TYR A 34 -9.74 -9.06 -12.58
CA TYR A 34 -8.56 -9.51 -13.31
C TYR A 34 -8.98 -9.82 -14.75
N ASN A 35 -8.30 -9.25 -15.73
CA ASN A 35 -8.68 -9.34 -17.15
C ASN A 35 -10.15 -8.96 -17.45
N GLY A 36 -10.71 -8.03 -16.66
CA GLY A 36 -12.10 -7.58 -16.78
C GLY A 36 -13.15 -8.51 -16.16
N GLU A 37 -12.73 -9.65 -15.61
CA GLU A 37 -13.60 -10.57 -14.87
C GLU A 37 -13.50 -10.30 -13.37
N LYS A 38 -14.65 -10.35 -12.69
CA LYS A 38 -14.70 -10.16 -11.23
C LYS A 38 -14.10 -11.39 -10.56
N ILE A 39 -13.12 -11.17 -9.69
CA ILE A 39 -12.44 -12.21 -8.90
C ILE A 39 -12.77 -12.04 -7.42
N ASP A 40 -12.53 -13.09 -6.64
CA ASP A 40 -12.63 -13.03 -5.19
C ASP A 40 -11.40 -12.32 -4.61
N PRO A 41 -11.56 -11.20 -3.89
CA PRO A 41 -10.44 -10.54 -3.22
C PRO A 41 -9.71 -11.44 -2.21
N ALA A 42 -10.43 -12.40 -1.63
CA ALA A 42 -9.91 -13.42 -0.72
C ALA A 42 -9.31 -14.64 -1.46
N GLY A 43 -9.34 -14.66 -2.80
CA GLY A 43 -8.73 -15.69 -3.63
C GLY A 43 -7.22 -15.53 -3.77
N ASP A 44 -6.59 -16.34 -4.62
CA ASP A 44 -5.15 -16.25 -4.95
C ASP A 44 -4.83 -15.19 -6.04
N TRP A 45 -5.86 -14.42 -6.40
CA TRP A 45 -5.91 -13.40 -7.45
C TRP A 45 -5.60 -13.94 -8.85
N GLU A 46 -5.87 -15.23 -9.09
CA GLU A 46 -5.68 -15.87 -10.40
C GLU A 46 -4.23 -15.77 -10.92
N GLY A 47 -3.27 -15.63 -10.00
CA GLY A 47 -1.85 -15.46 -10.31
C GLY A 47 -1.38 -14.02 -10.49
N ALA A 48 -2.27 -13.03 -10.41
CA ALA A 48 -1.92 -11.62 -10.51
C ALA A 48 -0.91 -11.21 -9.42
N GLN A 49 0.01 -10.32 -9.80
CA GLN A 49 1.09 -9.84 -8.93
C GLN A 49 0.84 -8.44 -8.39
N ILE A 50 0.01 -7.64 -9.08
CA ILE A 50 -0.23 -6.24 -8.73
C ILE A 50 -1.73 -6.02 -8.74
N CYS A 51 -2.26 -5.39 -7.70
CA CYS A 51 -3.64 -4.92 -7.69
C CYS A 51 -3.69 -3.45 -7.25
N ALA A 52 -4.42 -2.64 -8.02
CA ALA A 52 -4.45 -1.19 -7.88
C ALA A 52 -5.88 -0.65 -7.75
N GLU A 53 -6.10 0.30 -6.84
CA GLU A 53 -7.40 0.99 -6.73
C GLU A 53 -7.60 1.90 -7.95
N VAL A 54 -8.65 1.62 -8.73
CA VAL A 54 -8.99 2.30 -9.99
C VAL A 54 -10.23 3.17 -9.89
N ASP A 55 -10.98 3.11 -8.79
CA ASP A 55 -12.14 3.96 -8.51
C ASP A 55 -12.19 4.33 -7.02
N GLU A 56 -12.80 5.47 -6.70
CA GLU A 56 -12.90 6.00 -5.35
C GLU A 56 -13.72 5.14 -4.39
N ASP A 57 -14.60 4.30 -4.92
CA ASP A 57 -15.38 3.33 -4.15
C ASP A 57 -14.54 2.17 -3.60
N GLY A 58 -13.26 2.07 -3.98
CA GLY A 58 -12.37 1.00 -3.58
C GLY A 58 -12.20 -0.10 -4.61
N THR A 59 -12.81 0.02 -5.79
CA THR A 59 -12.67 -0.96 -6.87
C THR A 59 -11.20 -1.15 -7.26
N MET A 60 -10.77 -2.41 -7.32
CA MET A 60 -9.42 -2.83 -7.65
C MET A 60 -9.35 -3.49 -9.02
N GLU A 61 -8.32 -3.19 -9.80
CA GLU A 61 -7.92 -3.98 -10.97
C GLU A 61 -6.56 -4.64 -10.74
N CYS A 62 -6.43 -5.89 -11.15
CA CYS A 62 -5.25 -6.72 -10.97
C CYS A 62 -4.56 -7.05 -12.29
N PHE A 63 -3.23 -7.21 -12.21
CA PHE A 63 -2.33 -7.31 -13.35
C PHE A 63 -1.22 -8.31 -13.07
N ASP A 64 -0.67 -8.90 -14.14
CA ASP A 64 0.44 -9.84 -14.06
C ASP A 64 1.77 -9.13 -13.85
N ASP A 65 1.94 -7.95 -14.45
CA ASP A 65 3.19 -7.18 -14.40
C ASP A 65 3.01 -5.65 -14.47
N ASP A 66 4.10 -4.94 -14.21
CA ASP A 66 4.12 -3.48 -14.17
C ASP A 66 3.84 -2.83 -15.53
N THR A 67 4.17 -3.48 -16.65
CA THR A 67 3.92 -2.92 -17.98
C THR A 67 2.43 -2.90 -18.26
N GLU A 68 1.75 -4.01 -17.96
CA GLU A 68 0.30 -4.13 -18.05
C GLU A 68 -0.38 -3.13 -17.12
N ALA A 69 -0.02 -3.14 -15.84
CA ALA A 69 -0.58 -2.23 -14.84
C ALA A 69 -0.41 -0.77 -15.25
N ASN A 70 0.81 -0.33 -15.61
CA ASN A 70 1.05 1.06 -15.98
C ASN A 70 0.33 1.47 -17.26
N SER A 71 0.19 0.57 -18.24
CA SER A 71 -0.57 0.83 -19.47
C SER A 71 -2.03 1.13 -19.18
N ARG A 72 -2.66 0.33 -18.31
CA ARG A 72 -4.04 0.52 -17.88
C ARG A 72 -4.18 1.78 -17.02
N LEU A 73 -3.37 1.89 -15.96
CA LEU A 73 -3.45 2.94 -14.95
C LEU A 73 -3.13 4.33 -15.50
N ALA A 74 -2.35 4.45 -16.56
CA ALA A 74 -2.15 5.73 -17.26
C ALA A 74 -3.47 6.35 -17.76
N SER A 75 -4.50 5.53 -17.98
CA SER A 75 -5.82 5.98 -18.44
C SER A 75 -6.88 5.99 -17.34
N VAL A 76 -6.92 4.97 -16.49
CA VAL A 76 -8.03 4.76 -15.55
C VAL A 76 -7.75 5.18 -14.12
N ALA A 77 -6.49 5.40 -13.73
CA ALA A 77 -6.22 5.73 -12.34
C ALA A 77 -7.02 6.97 -11.89
N PRO A 78 -7.59 6.97 -10.66
CA PRO A 78 -8.52 8.00 -10.22
C PRO A 78 -7.93 9.41 -10.30
N THR A 79 -6.68 9.54 -9.86
CA THR A 79 -6.03 10.85 -9.74
C THR A 79 -5.08 11.13 -10.89
N LYS A 80 -4.93 12.43 -11.19
CA LYS A 80 -4.09 12.88 -12.31
C LYS A 80 -2.63 12.50 -12.09
N GLU A 81 -2.15 12.62 -10.86
CA GLU A 81 -0.79 12.31 -10.44
C GLU A 81 -0.50 10.82 -10.66
N ALA A 82 -1.42 9.95 -10.26
CA ALA A 82 -1.31 8.51 -10.46
C ALA A 82 -1.26 8.13 -11.95
N ARG A 83 -2.12 8.75 -12.79
CA ARG A 83 -2.09 8.57 -14.26
C ARG A 83 -0.76 9.03 -14.86
N GLN A 84 -0.26 10.18 -14.44
CA GLN A 84 1.01 10.72 -14.92
C GLN A 84 2.21 9.85 -14.50
N GLY A 85 2.21 9.36 -13.26
CA GLY A 85 3.22 8.44 -12.76
C GLY A 85 3.26 7.13 -13.57
N ALA A 86 2.11 6.55 -13.86
CA ALA A 86 1.98 5.35 -14.69
C ALA A 86 2.44 5.59 -16.13
N ALA A 87 2.02 6.70 -16.76
CA ALA A 87 2.45 7.04 -18.12
C ALA A 87 3.97 7.26 -18.24
N ALA A 88 4.59 7.90 -17.23
CA ALA A 88 6.03 8.12 -17.20
C ALA A 88 6.83 6.80 -17.06
N ALA A 89 6.25 5.78 -16.43
CA ALA A 89 6.87 4.46 -16.32
C ALA A 89 7.06 3.81 -17.71
N LEU A 90 6.05 3.94 -18.58
CA LEU A 90 6.04 3.33 -19.92
C LEU A 90 7.06 3.97 -20.87
N THR A 91 7.42 5.23 -20.66
CA THR A 91 8.40 5.96 -21.49
C THR A 91 9.83 5.82 -20.96
N GLY A 92 10.05 5.05 -19.90
CA GLY A 92 11.34 4.96 -19.22
C GLY A 92 11.74 6.25 -18.49
N GLN A 93 10.81 7.19 -18.30
CA GLN A 93 11.02 8.43 -17.56
C GLN A 93 10.74 8.22 -16.07
N ALA A 94 11.39 7.21 -15.49
CA ALA A 94 11.39 6.97 -14.06
C ALA A 94 12.38 7.95 -13.38
N ARG A 95 11.87 8.98 -12.70
CA ARG A 95 12.59 9.91 -11.79
C ARG A 95 13.97 10.44 -12.24
N GLN A 96 13.97 11.65 -12.80
CA GLN A 96 15.08 12.61 -12.64
C GLN A 96 14.99 13.40 -11.30
N ALA A 97 14.62 12.75 -10.19
CA ALA A 97 14.67 13.36 -8.87
C ALA A 97 15.72 12.63 -8.02
N THR A 98 16.92 13.22 -7.99
CA THR A 98 18.04 12.94 -7.07
C THR A 98 18.52 11.49 -6.97
N GLY A 99 19.40 11.11 -7.91
CA GLY A 99 20.62 10.35 -7.61
C GLY A 99 20.48 8.91 -7.15
N SER A 100 20.13 7.99 -8.05
CA SER A 100 20.86 6.75 -8.36
C SER A 100 19.94 5.84 -9.18
N ALA A 101 20.32 5.57 -10.43
CA ALA A 101 19.65 4.58 -11.26
C ALA A 101 20.12 3.19 -10.81
N SER A 102 19.36 2.56 -9.91
CA SER A 102 19.33 1.11 -9.78
C SER A 102 17.94 0.67 -10.21
N PRO A 103 17.78 -0.39 -11.03
CA PRO A 103 16.48 -0.99 -11.32
C PRO A 103 16.00 -1.74 -10.06
N LEU A 104 15.66 -1.00 -9.01
CA LEU A 104 15.13 -1.53 -7.77
C LEU A 104 13.63 -1.71 -7.95
N ALA A 105 13.08 -2.81 -7.43
CA ALA A 105 11.63 -3.04 -7.43
C ALA A 105 10.82 -1.95 -6.69
N SER A 106 11.49 -1.08 -5.92
CA SER A 106 10.88 0.15 -5.39
C SER A 106 10.45 1.15 -6.47
N ASP A 107 11.15 1.16 -7.61
CA ASP A 107 10.82 2.07 -8.72
C ASP A 107 9.48 1.72 -9.35
N ASP A 108 9.01 0.49 -9.17
CA ASP A 108 7.73 0.03 -9.71
C ASP A 108 6.53 0.75 -9.06
N CYS A 109 6.72 1.28 -7.84
CA CYS A 109 5.76 2.22 -7.25
C CYS A 109 6.02 3.64 -7.78
N ARG A 110 5.14 4.11 -8.65
CA ARG A 110 5.30 5.39 -9.34
C ARG A 110 4.74 6.56 -8.55
N ASN A 111 5.07 7.77 -9.01
CA ASN A 111 4.53 8.99 -8.42
C ASN A 111 3.00 8.96 -8.36
N GLY A 112 2.43 9.45 -7.26
CA GLY A 112 0.99 9.46 -7.02
C GLY A 112 0.44 8.19 -6.36
N TRP A 113 1.29 7.20 -6.08
CA TRP A 113 0.90 5.93 -5.48
C TRP A 113 1.48 5.73 -4.08
N VAL A 114 0.73 5.02 -3.25
CA VAL A 114 1.21 4.32 -2.07
C VAL A 114 1.19 2.84 -2.40
N CYS A 115 2.30 2.14 -2.15
CA CYS A 115 2.40 0.71 -2.45
C CYS A 115 2.83 -0.08 -1.23
N LEU A 116 2.24 -1.25 -1.06
CA LEU A 116 2.51 -2.21 0.00
C LEU A 116 2.82 -3.55 -0.65
N TRP A 117 3.90 -4.20 -0.22
CA TRP A 117 4.35 -5.48 -0.76
C TRP A 117 4.28 -6.58 0.28
N GLN A 118 3.96 -7.78 -0.21
CA GLN A 118 3.91 -9.01 0.56
C GLN A 118 5.28 -9.42 1.11
N ASP A 119 6.37 -9.07 0.44
CA ASP A 119 7.72 -9.44 0.90
C ASP A 119 8.59 -8.20 1.13
N SER A 120 9.66 -8.38 1.90
CA SER A 120 10.71 -7.37 2.05
C SER A 120 11.39 -7.07 0.71
N ASN A 121 12.01 -5.89 0.62
CA ASN A 121 12.73 -5.38 -0.52
C ASN A 121 11.85 -5.22 -1.78
N TYR A 122 10.58 -4.86 -1.58
CA TYR A 122 9.61 -4.54 -2.63
C TYR A 122 9.30 -5.74 -3.53
N ARG A 123 9.08 -6.91 -2.93
CA ARG A 123 8.89 -8.19 -3.64
C ARG A 123 7.55 -8.83 -3.33
N GLY A 124 7.23 -9.85 -4.11
CA GLY A 124 5.95 -10.56 -4.01
C GLY A 124 4.80 -9.71 -4.52
N ARG A 125 3.59 -10.08 -4.13
CA ARG A 125 2.38 -9.37 -4.53
C ARG A 125 2.38 -7.93 -4.01
N ARG A 126 1.83 -7.01 -4.81
CA ARG A 126 1.74 -5.59 -4.50
C ARG A 126 0.29 -5.12 -4.50
N LEU A 127 -0.11 -4.48 -3.41
CA LEU A 127 -1.28 -3.60 -3.38
C LEU A 127 -0.83 -2.16 -3.58
N GLN A 128 -1.60 -1.38 -4.33
CA GLN A 128 -1.32 0.04 -4.50
C GLN A 128 -2.59 0.89 -4.53
N TRP A 129 -2.48 2.07 -3.92
CA TRP A 129 -3.57 3.02 -3.80
C TRP A 129 -3.14 4.39 -4.33
N PRO A 130 -4.01 5.09 -5.07
CA PRO A 130 -3.70 6.41 -5.56
C PRO A 130 -3.77 7.42 -4.42
N THR A 131 -3.15 8.57 -4.62
CA THR A 131 -3.22 9.68 -3.67
C THR A 131 -4.52 10.45 -3.85
N TYR A 132 -5.42 10.36 -2.87
CA TYR A 132 -6.65 11.17 -2.79
C TYR A 132 -6.46 12.42 -1.91
N ASP A 133 -7.34 13.40 -2.08
CA ASP A 133 -7.34 14.63 -1.27
C ASP A 133 -7.71 14.34 0.20
N THR A 134 -8.61 13.40 0.44
CA THR A 134 -9.00 12.93 1.78
C THR A 134 -8.34 11.60 2.12
N SER A 135 -8.14 11.33 3.42
CA SER A 135 -7.60 10.06 3.86
C SER A 135 -8.68 8.98 3.77
N LYS A 136 -8.30 7.77 3.38
CA LYS A 136 -9.17 6.60 3.38
C LYS A 136 -8.52 5.46 4.15
N THR A 137 -9.34 4.74 4.91
CA THR A 137 -8.93 3.49 5.54
C THR A 137 -9.34 2.32 4.63
N ARG A 138 -8.43 1.37 4.43
CA ARG A 138 -8.72 0.08 3.82
C ARG A 138 -8.25 -1.02 4.74
N HIS A 139 -9.09 -2.01 4.98
CA HIS A 139 -8.62 -3.23 5.61
C HIS A 139 -7.87 -4.10 4.61
N LEU A 140 -6.98 -4.91 5.13
CA LEU A 140 -6.21 -5.90 4.39
C LEU A 140 -6.77 -7.32 4.57
N ASP A 141 -7.74 -7.51 5.48
CA ASP A 141 -8.42 -8.78 5.73
C ASP A 141 -9.34 -9.21 4.59
N ILE A 142 -9.92 -8.26 3.86
CA ILE A 142 -10.64 -8.48 2.60
C ILE A 142 -9.77 -9.21 1.56
N TYR A 143 -8.45 -9.11 1.68
CA TYR A 143 -7.47 -9.76 0.82
C TYR A 143 -6.89 -11.05 1.44
N SER A 144 -7.46 -11.55 2.53
CA SER A 144 -7.02 -12.76 3.23
C SER A 144 -7.47 -14.02 2.48
N PRO A 145 -6.60 -15.04 2.30
CA PRO A 145 -5.30 -15.22 2.96
C PRO A 145 -4.12 -14.63 2.17
N SER A 146 -4.37 -13.99 1.03
CA SER A 146 -3.35 -13.59 0.06
C SER A 146 -2.50 -12.40 0.49
N PHE A 147 -3.00 -11.51 1.37
CA PHE A 147 -2.25 -10.31 1.76
C PHE A 147 -2.31 -9.94 3.26
N ARG A 148 -3.35 -10.33 4.00
CA ARG A 148 -3.43 -10.07 5.46
C ARG A 148 -2.26 -10.73 6.19
N ASP A 149 -1.65 -10.00 7.13
CA ASP A 149 -0.46 -10.48 7.87
C ASP A 149 0.65 -10.95 6.92
N LYS A 150 0.86 -10.21 5.83
CA LYS A 150 1.97 -10.44 4.90
C LYS A 150 2.79 -9.20 4.61
N ALA A 151 2.23 -8.01 4.79
CA ALA A 151 2.93 -6.78 4.41
C ALA A 151 4.32 -6.68 5.08
N SER A 152 5.35 -6.53 4.26
CA SER A 152 6.75 -6.59 4.69
C SER A 152 7.64 -5.46 4.13
N SER A 153 7.14 -4.69 3.16
CA SER A 153 7.77 -3.44 2.69
C SER A 153 6.77 -2.49 2.04
N ALA A 154 7.11 -1.20 1.96
CA ALA A 154 6.22 -0.17 1.41
C ALA A 154 6.97 0.98 0.74
N ALA A 155 6.27 1.73 -0.10
CA ALA A 155 6.75 2.96 -0.72
C ALA A 155 5.64 4.02 -0.70
N VAL A 156 5.96 5.22 -0.21
CA VAL A 156 5.02 6.35 -0.15
C VAL A 156 5.45 7.39 -1.18
N MET A 157 4.99 7.21 -2.41
CA MET A 157 5.52 7.92 -3.60
C MET A 157 4.73 9.19 -3.91
N ARG A 158 4.50 9.98 -2.86
CA ARG A 158 3.77 11.25 -2.89
C ARG A 158 4.41 12.26 -1.94
N SER A 159 4.24 13.55 -2.24
CA SER A 159 4.77 14.64 -1.42
C SER A 159 3.94 14.91 -0.16
N GLN A 160 2.63 14.69 -0.24
CA GLN A 160 1.67 15.00 0.82
C GLN A 160 1.36 13.75 1.64
N ARG A 161 1.09 13.95 2.94
CA ARG A 161 0.50 13.01 3.91
C ARG A 161 1.16 11.63 4.00
N GLY A 162 1.63 11.29 5.20
CA GLY A 162 2.15 9.95 5.50
C GLY A 162 1.09 8.86 5.34
N VAL A 163 1.47 7.64 5.60
CA VAL A 163 0.59 6.47 5.61
C VAL A 163 0.67 5.86 6.99
N THR A 164 -0.46 5.42 7.54
CA THR A 164 -0.47 4.72 8.81
C THR A 164 -0.91 3.28 8.57
N LEU A 165 -0.12 2.32 9.05
CA LEU A 165 -0.53 0.92 9.13
C LEU A 165 -1.04 0.63 10.55
N TYR A 166 -2.09 -0.17 10.64
CA TYR A 166 -2.66 -0.62 11.91
C TYR A 166 -2.61 -2.14 11.99
N ASP A 167 -2.55 -2.66 13.21
CA ASP A 167 -2.71 -4.07 13.56
C ASP A 167 -3.86 -4.13 14.57
N PHE A 168 -4.95 -4.83 14.25
CA PHE A 168 -6.16 -4.82 15.08
C PHE A 168 -6.14 -5.99 16.06
N ARG A 169 -6.21 -5.67 17.36
CA ARG A 169 -6.05 -6.60 18.46
C ARG A 169 -7.31 -6.69 19.29
N SER A 170 -7.57 -7.90 19.78
CA SER A 170 -8.62 -8.13 20.77
C SER A 170 -8.02 -8.09 22.18
N GLY A 171 -8.57 -7.22 23.04
CA GLY A 171 -8.20 -7.15 24.46
C GLY A 171 -6.87 -6.43 24.76
N LEU A 172 -6.25 -5.81 23.76
CA LEU A 172 -5.07 -4.93 23.89
C LEU A 172 -5.27 -3.71 22.98
N PRO A 173 -4.68 -2.54 23.31
CA PRO A 173 -4.69 -1.40 22.41
C PRO A 173 -4.08 -1.70 21.04
N ASP A 174 -4.65 -1.15 19.97
CA ASP A 174 -4.16 -1.35 18.61
C ASP A 174 -2.88 -0.56 18.35
N PRO A 175 -1.77 -1.23 17.95
CA PRO A 175 -0.57 -0.51 17.58
C PRO A 175 -0.69 0.07 16.16
N ARG A 176 0.09 1.13 15.91
CA ARG A 176 0.21 1.75 14.59
C ARG A 176 1.66 1.98 14.17
N LEU A 177 1.90 1.96 12.87
CA LEU A 177 3.18 2.30 12.23
C LEU A 177 2.96 3.47 11.28
N ILE A 178 3.61 4.60 11.53
CA ILE A 178 3.53 5.78 10.64
C ILE A 178 4.71 5.78 9.67
N LEU A 179 4.39 5.71 8.38
CA LEU A 179 5.30 5.81 7.25
C LEU A 179 5.26 7.26 6.73
N ALA A 180 6.37 7.99 6.86
CA ALA A 180 6.46 9.38 6.44
C ALA A 180 6.19 9.57 4.93
N SER A 181 5.64 10.73 4.54
CA SER A 181 5.51 11.11 3.13
C SER A 181 6.79 11.70 2.56
N GLY A 182 6.78 12.07 1.27
CA GLY A 182 7.92 12.72 0.62
C GLY A 182 8.78 11.75 -0.17
N TYR A 183 8.17 10.79 -0.87
CA TYR A 183 8.86 9.82 -1.72
C TYR A 183 9.77 8.87 -0.91
N THR A 184 9.24 8.37 0.20
CA THR A 184 9.96 7.52 1.15
C THR A 184 9.83 6.03 0.79
N LEU A 185 10.82 5.28 1.24
CA LEU A 185 11.02 3.88 0.92
C LEU A 185 11.23 3.10 2.22
N TRP A 186 10.49 2.01 2.38
CA TRP A 186 10.40 1.22 3.60
C TRP A 186 10.73 -0.24 3.26
N SER A 187 12.01 -0.54 3.12
CA SER A 187 12.50 -1.77 2.47
C SER A 187 12.25 -3.04 3.28
N ASN A 188 12.12 -2.97 4.60
CA ASN A 188 11.94 -4.17 5.41
C ASN A 188 11.29 -3.83 6.76
N PHE A 189 10.07 -4.32 6.98
CA PHE A 189 9.34 -4.08 8.22
C PHE A 189 9.92 -4.80 9.44
N SER A 190 10.83 -5.76 9.23
CA SER A 190 11.62 -6.35 10.32
C SER A 190 12.54 -5.35 11.02
N ASN A 191 12.80 -4.18 10.42
CA ASN A 191 13.63 -3.12 10.99
C ASN A 191 12.87 -2.20 11.95
N TYR A 192 11.55 -2.36 12.09
CA TYR A 192 10.71 -1.50 12.92
C TYR A 192 10.15 -2.28 14.09
N ASP A 193 10.48 -1.82 15.29
CA ASP A 193 10.04 -2.45 16.54
C ASP A 193 8.52 -2.48 16.64
N TYR A 194 7.98 -3.61 17.07
CA TYR A 194 6.56 -3.74 17.33
C TYR A 194 6.28 -3.53 18.82
N THR A 195 5.23 -2.76 19.15
CA THR A 195 4.94 -2.32 20.52
C THR A 195 4.84 -3.47 21.53
N TYR A 196 4.37 -4.66 21.09
CA TYR A 196 4.26 -5.84 21.95
C TYR A 196 5.42 -6.85 21.78
N GLY A 197 6.54 -6.39 21.23
CA GLY A 197 7.76 -7.19 21.02
C GLY A 197 7.84 -7.82 19.64
N GLY A 198 9.06 -7.95 19.13
CA GLY A 198 9.30 -8.38 17.75
C GLY A 198 9.30 -7.19 16.79
N SER A 199 8.78 -7.40 15.58
CA SER A 199 8.79 -6.39 14.52
C SER A 199 7.44 -6.27 13.80
N TRP A 200 7.29 -5.20 13.04
CA TRP A 200 6.11 -4.91 12.21
C TRP A 200 5.96 -5.83 10.98
N ASN A 201 6.90 -6.75 10.74
CA ASN A 201 6.77 -7.72 9.66
C ASN A 201 5.50 -8.55 9.83
N ASP A 202 4.70 -8.64 8.77
CA ASP A 202 3.49 -9.46 8.73
C ASP A 202 2.45 -9.06 9.80
N LYS A 203 2.36 -7.77 10.16
CA LYS A 203 1.43 -7.25 11.19
C LYS A 203 0.28 -6.41 10.68
N ALA A 204 0.37 -5.85 9.48
CA ALA A 204 -0.62 -4.88 9.04
C ALA A 204 -1.97 -5.56 8.73
N ASP A 205 -3.02 -5.09 9.40
CA ASP A 205 -4.42 -5.44 9.18
C ASP A 205 -5.18 -4.35 8.42
N ALA A 206 -4.72 -3.09 8.48
CA ALA A 206 -5.33 -1.98 7.78
C ALA A 206 -4.30 -0.91 7.41
N ILE A 207 -4.66 -0.08 6.44
CA ILE A 207 -3.89 1.05 5.96
C ILE A 207 -4.77 2.30 5.89
N LEU A 208 -4.26 3.42 6.41
CA LEU A 208 -4.78 4.76 6.18
C LEU A 208 -3.85 5.51 5.21
N PHE A 209 -4.36 5.93 4.07
CA PHE A 209 -3.62 6.64 3.02
C PHE A 209 -4.36 7.87 2.53
#